data_AF-A0A3M9MZ94-F1
#
_entry.id   AF-A0A3M9MZ94-F1
#
_cell.length_a   1.000
_cell.length_b   1.000
_cell.length_c   1.000
_cell.angle_alpha   90.00
_cell.angle_beta   90.00
_cell.angle_gamma   90.00
#
_symmetry.space_group_name_H-M   'P 1'
#
loop_
_entity.id
_entity.type
_entity.pdbx_description
1 polymer ?
#
loop_
_entity_poly.entity_id
_entity_poly.type
_entity_poly.pdbx_seq_one_letter_code
_entity_poly.pdbx_strand_id
1 'polypeptide(L)'
;MKIALELLGCFAILASLLTLVKSTYWWIRILDFPRVQVAILGTLVLGLYGWFIGFELLTQKIFAGLLVLAIMNELVHVYKFTPLVRVQALRSKIKAPKNSFGIMISNVRMSNHRYDRFLKIVKETDPELLLINEPNQRWADALAELDDRYPYCIKEPLENTYGMMFFSKYKLSHTEVRYLVEEGIPSFYMLIELPSGKKFDFFTVHPQPPHLNKDTDTREAELLTVAKMAKESPYASIVAGDLNDVAWSYTTNLFRKISGLLDPRIGRGFFNTYNAFVPFFRYSLDHIFYDPAFRLIRMKRLPAFGSDHFPIFIRLNYEPLEADEHEVPIADAEEQEDAEELLDKLDVTVPDTSATPLPTSQSQERS
;
A
#
# COMPACT_ATOMS: atom_id res chain seq x y z
N MET A 1 -36.38 20.02 2.19
CA MET A 1 -35.25 19.96 3.14
C MET A 1 -35.20 18.64 3.90
N LYS A 2 -36.23 18.28 4.69
CA LYS A 2 -36.28 17.00 5.43
C LYS A 2 -35.98 15.76 4.57
N ILE A 3 -36.75 15.57 3.49
CA ILE A 3 -36.57 14.42 2.59
C ILE A 3 -35.14 14.35 2.04
N ALA A 4 -34.52 15.48 1.69
CA ALA A 4 -33.16 15.51 1.18
C ALA A 4 -32.13 15.06 2.24
N LEU A 5 -32.28 15.49 3.50
CA LEU A 5 -31.42 15.05 4.60
C LEU A 5 -31.63 13.56 4.90
N GLU A 6 -32.86 13.05 4.83
CA GLU A 6 -33.17 11.63 5.01
C GLU A 6 -32.54 10.79 3.89
N LEU A 7 -32.64 11.22 2.64
CA LEU A 7 -31.98 10.53 1.51
C LEU A 7 -30.46 10.50 1.64
N LEU A 8 -29.83 11.62 2.01
CA LEU A 8 -28.38 11.69 2.21
C LEU A 8 -27.92 10.86 3.41
N GLY A 9 -28.67 10.86 4.51
CA GLY A 9 -28.37 10.04 5.68
C GLY A 9 -28.56 8.55 5.40
N CYS A 10 -29.63 8.16 4.70
CA CYS A 10 -29.83 6.79 4.24
C CYS A 10 -28.68 6.33 3.33
N PHE A 11 -28.20 7.20 2.42
CA PHE A 11 -27.02 6.90 1.61
C PHE A 11 -25.78 6.66 2.48
N ALA A 12 -25.49 7.53 3.46
CA ALA A 12 -24.34 7.35 4.35
C ALA A 12 -24.44 6.07 5.20
N ILE A 13 -25.63 5.75 5.70
CA ILE A 13 -25.90 4.52 6.45
C ILE A 13 -25.69 3.29 5.55
N LEU A 14 -26.26 3.28 4.35
CA LEU A 14 -26.11 2.16 3.41
C LEU A 14 -24.66 1.98 2.98
N ALA A 15 -23.95 3.07 2.66
CA ALA A 15 -22.54 3.02 2.30
C ALA A 15 -21.70 2.38 3.43
N SER A 16 -21.96 2.76 4.68
CA SER A 16 -21.30 2.19 5.85
C SER A 16 -21.62 0.71 6.04
N LEU A 17 -22.91 0.33 6.03
CA LEU A 17 -23.36 -1.05 6.23
C LEU A 17 -22.83 -2.01 5.17
N LEU A 18 -22.79 -1.58 3.90
CA LEU A 18 -22.28 -2.41 2.81
C LEU A 18 -20.80 -2.76 3.01
N THR A 19 -20.01 -1.88 3.63
CA THR A 19 -18.58 -2.16 3.89
C THR A 19 -18.34 -3.27 4.91
N LEU A 20 -19.35 -3.64 5.71
CA LEU A 20 -19.29 -4.75 6.66
C LEU A 20 -19.41 -6.13 5.99
N VAL A 21 -19.90 -6.17 4.75
CA VAL A 21 -20.06 -7.42 4.00
C VAL A 21 -18.69 -7.86 3.48
N LYS A 22 -18.17 -9.00 3.96
CA LYS A 22 -16.97 -9.64 3.42
C LYS A 22 -17.27 -10.14 2.00
N SER A 23 -16.80 -9.40 1.00
CA SER A 23 -17.06 -9.69 -0.40
C SER A 23 -16.05 -9.00 -1.29
N THR A 24 -15.60 -9.69 -2.32
CA THR A 24 -14.66 -9.20 -3.34
C THR A 24 -15.35 -8.46 -4.50
N TYR A 25 -16.67 -8.24 -4.43
CA TYR A 25 -17.39 -7.43 -5.42
C TYR A 25 -16.87 -6.00 -5.43
N TRP A 26 -16.43 -5.52 -6.60
CA TRP A 26 -15.79 -4.21 -6.76
C TRP A 26 -16.65 -3.04 -6.24
N TRP A 27 -17.98 -3.11 -6.40
CA TRP A 27 -18.91 -2.04 -6.00
C TRP A 27 -19.14 -1.97 -4.49
N ILE A 28 -18.80 -3.04 -3.76
CA ILE A 28 -18.71 -3.01 -2.29
C ILE A 28 -17.34 -2.48 -1.89
N ARG A 29 -16.25 -3.00 -2.47
CA ARG A 29 -14.87 -2.59 -2.15
C ARG A 29 -14.60 -1.11 -2.42
N ILE A 30 -15.22 -0.50 -3.43
CA ILE A 30 -15.06 0.93 -3.71
C ILE A 30 -15.54 1.82 -2.54
N LEU A 31 -16.45 1.31 -1.70
CA LEU A 31 -16.94 2.02 -0.50
C LEU A 31 -15.91 2.04 0.64
N ASP A 32 -14.86 1.21 0.56
CA ASP A 32 -13.73 1.31 1.49
C ASP A 32 -12.94 2.60 1.29
N PHE A 33 -13.01 3.26 0.12
CA PHE A 33 -12.24 4.46 -0.15
C PHE A 33 -12.80 5.67 0.61
N PRO A 34 -14.06 6.10 0.42
CA PRO A 34 -14.56 7.37 0.92
C PRO A 34 -14.96 7.38 2.41
N ARG A 35 -14.36 6.57 3.29
CA ARG A 35 -14.80 6.44 4.71
C ARG A 35 -14.84 7.77 5.45
N VAL A 36 -13.79 8.58 5.31
CA VAL A 36 -13.73 9.91 5.95
C VAL A 36 -14.82 10.83 5.40
N GLN A 37 -15.08 10.77 4.09
CA GLN A 37 -16.08 11.58 3.40
C GLN A 37 -17.50 11.17 3.81
N VAL A 38 -17.76 9.86 3.94
CA VAL A 38 -19.03 9.31 4.45
C VAL A 38 -19.23 9.72 5.91
N ALA A 39 -18.20 9.65 6.76
CA ALA A 39 -18.27 10.12 8.14
C ALA A 39 -18.57 11.63 8.23
N ILE A 40 -17.94 12.45 7.38
CA ILE A 40 -18.20 13.90 7.30
C ILE A 40 -19.64 14.16 6.84
N LEU A 41 -20.09 13.50 5.77
CA LEU A 41 -21.45 13.61 5.27
C LEU A 41 -22.46 13.24 6.35
N GLY A 42 -22.27 12.09 7.02
CA GLY A 42 -23.13 11.65 8.11
C GLY A 42 -23.17 12.65 9.25
N THR A 43 -22.01 13.20 9.65
CA THR A 43 -21.91 14.23 10.70
C THR A 43 -22.66 15.50 10.33
N LEU A 44 -22.51 15.98 9.09
CA LEU A 44 -23.22 17.16 8.59
C LEU A 44 -24.72 16.92 8.54
N VAL A 45 -25.16 15.77 8.03
CA VAL A 45 -26.58 15.40 8.00
C VAL A 45 -27.14 15.34 9.42
N LEU A 46 -26.44 14.72 10.38
CA LEU A 46 -26.87 14.62 11.77
C LEU A 46 -27.07 16.00 12.41
N GLY A 47 -26.10 16.91 12.23
CA GLY A 47 -26.17 18.27 12.75
C GLY A 47 -27.30 19.10 12.14
N LEU A 48 -27.44 19.06 10.80
CA LEU A 48 -28.51 19.78 10.11
C LEU A 48 -29.89 19.19 10.43
N TYR A 49 -30.00 17.87 10.56
CA TYR A 49 -31.25 17.21 10.96
C TYR A 49 -31.67 17.65 12.36
N GLY A 50 -30.74 17.64 13.32
CA GLY A 50 -31.00 18.13 14.67
C GLY A 50 -31.40 19.60 14.73
N TRP A 51 -30.75 20.46 13.93
CA TRP A 51 -31.02 21.90 13.91
C TRP A 51 -32.38 22.26 13.28
N PHE A 52 -32.72 21.66 12.14
CA PHE A 52 -33.89 22.06 11.36
C PHE A 52 -35.15 21.22 11.62
N ILE A 53 -35.01 19.99 12.11
CA ILE A 53 -36.11 19.03 12.26
C ILE A 53 -36.30 18.62 13.71
N GLY A 54 -35.21 18.46 14.47
CA GLY A 54 -35.24 18.00 15.86
C GLY A 54 -35.43 16.50 16.02
N PHE A 55 -35.51 16.05 17.27
CA PHE A 55 -35.55 14.62 17.66
C PHE A 55 -36.72 14.31 18.60
N GLU A 56 -37.92 14.82 18.28
CA GLU A 56 -39.11 14.64 19.10
C GLU A 56 -39.72 13.24 18.93
N LEU A 57 -39.78 12.76 17.69
CA LEU A 57 -40.38 11.47 17.33
C LEU A 57 -39.39 10.31 17.50
N LEU A 58 -39.90 9.12 17.82
CA LEU A 58 -39.09 7.90 17.91
C LEU A 58 -38.36 7.59 16.60
N THR A 59 -39.01 7.79 15.45
CA THR A 59 -38.40 7.56 14.13
C THR A 59 -37.21 8.46 13.86
N GLN A 60 -37.25 9.73 14.30
CA GLN A 60 -36.14 10.68 14.19
C GLN A 60 -34.96 10.24 15.07
N LYS A 61 -35.24 9.77 16.29
CA LYS A 61 -34.22 9.23 17.19
C LYS A 61 -33.56 7.97 16.64
N ILE A 62 -34.34 7.06 16.06
CA ILE A 62 -33.83 5.84 15.41
C ILE A 62 -32.92 6.22 14.23
N PHE A 63 -33.39 7.11 13.35
CA PHE A 63 -32.59 7.59 12.21
C PHE A 63 -31.27 8.21 12.66
N ALA A 64 -31.30 9.09 13.67
CA ALA A 64 -30.10 9.67 14.26
C ALA A 64 -29.17 8.61 14.86
N GLY A 65 -29.70 7.63 15.58
CA GLY A 65 -28.94 6.53 16.14
C GLY A 65 -28.22 5.68 15.08
N LEU A 66 -28.92 5.32 14.00
CA LEU A 66 -28.31 4.61 12.86
C LEU A 66 -27.22 5.44 12.20
N LEU A 67 -27.42 6.75 12.06
CA LEU A 67 -26.42 7.65 11.48
C LEU A 67 -25.18 7.77 12.37
N VAL A 68 -25.35 7.82 13.70
CA VAL A 68 -24.24 7.78 14.66
C VAL A 68 -23.46 6.47 14.54
N LEU A 69 -24.14 5.32 14.45
CA LEU A 69 -23.49 4.02 14.27
C LEU A 69 -22.70 3.96 12.95
N ALA A 70 -23.26 4.48 11.86
CA ALA A 70 -22.57 4.57 10.58
C ALA A 70 -21.31 5.45 10.66
N ILE A 71 -21.40 6.63 11.30
CA ILE A 71 -20.23 7.50 11.51
C ILE A 71 -19.17 6.79 12.35
N MET A 72 -19.57 6.12 13.44
CA MET A 72 -18.63 5.38 14.29
C MET A 72 -17.94 4.25 13.51
N ASN A 73 -18.68 3.49 12.71
CA ASN A 73 -18.14 2.46 11.84
C ASN A 73 -17.01 3.02 10.95
N GLU A 74 -17.29 4.09 10.21
CA GLU A 74 -16.30 4.71 9.33
C GLU A 74 -15.07 5.21 10.09
N LEU A 75 -15.26 5.81 11.28
CA LEU A 75 -14.17 6.35 12.09
C LEU A 75 -13.26 5.26 12.67
N VAL A 76 -13.79 4.10 13.06
CA VAL A 76 -13.00 3.00 13.66
C VAL A 76 -11.92 2.50 12.69
N HIS A 77 -12.21 2.43 11.39
CA HIS A 77 -11.25 2.01 10.37
C HIS A 77 -10.10 3.01 10.18
N VAL A 78 -10.42 4.30 10.13
CA VAL A 78 -9.43 5.35 9.84
C VAL A 78 -8.68 5.83 11.09
N TYR A 79 -9.24 5.63 12.29
CA TYR A 79 -8.66 6.06 13.57
C TYR A 79 -7.25 5.51 13.81
N LYS A 80 -6.97 4.28 13.37
CA LYS A 80 -5.65 3.63 13.47
C LYS A 80 -4.53 4.41 12.78
N PHE A 81 -4.88 5.22 11.78
CA PHE A 81 -3.94 6.02 10.99
C PHE A 81 -3.87 7.47 11.48
N THR A 82 -4.26 7.73 12.73
CA THR A 82 -4.13 9.03 13.37
C THR A 82 -3.02 9.01 14.44
N PRO A 83 -2.47 10.16 14.84
CA PRO A 83 -1.52 10.25 15.95
C PRO A 83 -2.10 9.88 17.33
N LEU A 84 -3.40 9.54 17.42
CA LEU A 84 -4.07 9.16 18.66
C LEU A 84 -3.81 7.69 19.03
N VAL A 85 -3.34 6.88 18.09
CA VAL A 85 -2.99 5.47 18.30
C VAL A 85 -1.49 5.34 18.54
N ARG A 86 -1.10 4.39 19.40
CA ARG A 86 0.31 4.05 19.60
C ARG A 86 0.92 3.63 18.27
N VAL A 87 2.10 4.17 17.97
CA VAL A 87 2.81 3.82 16.75
C VAL A 87 3.14 2.32 16.73
N GLN A 88 2.82 1.66 15.63
CA GLN A 88 3.18 0.25 15.43
C GLN A 88 4.66 0.11 15.09
N ALA A 89 5.08 0.69 13.97
CA ALA A 89 6.46 0.59 13.55
C ALA A 89 7.33 1.57 14.37
N LEU A 90 8.22 1.08 15.21
CA LEU A 90 8.98 1.90 16.14
C LEU A 90 10.05 2.72 15.42
N ARG A 91 10.45 3.84 16.05
CA ARG A 91 11.54 4.67 15.53
C ARG A 91 12.89 4.13 15.96
N SER A 92 13.89 4.24 15.10
CA SER A 92 15.28 3.96 15.46
C SER A 92 15.71 4.90 16.59
N LYS A 93 16.33 4.33 17.64
CA LYS A 93 16.94 5.08 18.74
C LYS A 93 18.42 5.38 18.47
N ILE A 94 19.00 4.76 17.44
CA ILE A 94 20.42 4.86 17.08
C ILE A 94 20.66 6.21 16.40
N LYS A 95 21.63 6.98 16.91
CA LYS A 95 22.09 8.21 16.26
C LYS A 95 23.04 7.85 15.12
N ALA A 96 22.79 8.38 13.92
CA ALA A 96 23.56 8.11 12.70
C ALA A 96 23.80 6.61 12.42
N PRO A 97 22.72 5.82 12.23
CA PRO A 97 22.83 4.39 12.04
C PRO A 97 23.58 4.02 10.75
N LYS A 98 24.47 3.03 10.84
CA LYS A 98 25.33 2.59 9.72
C LYS A 98 24.58 1.81 8.63
N ASN A 99 23.46 1.18 8.99
CA ASN A 99 22.63 0.36 8.08
C ASN A 99 21.35 1.10 7.67
N SER A 100 21.41 2.42 7.60
CA SER A 100 20.27 3.23 7.21
C SER A 100 20.20 3.44 5.72
N PHE A 101 19.01 3.34 5.15
CA PHE A 101 18.79 3.51 3.72
C PHE A 101 17.39 4.07 3.45
N GLY A 102 17.29 4.84 2.37
CA GLY A 102 16.09 5.46 1.88
C GLY A 102 15.45 4.67 0.74
N ILE A 103 14.13 4.53 0.79
CA ILE A 103 13.30 3.94 -0.25
C ILE A 103 12.34 5.00 -0.75
N MET A 104 12.29 5.20 -2.06
CA MET A 104 11.29 6.02 -2.72
C MET A 104 10.43 5.15 -3.62
N ILE A 105 9.11 5.35 -3.54
CA ILE A 105 8.14 4.71 -4.44
C ILE A 105 7.36 5.80 -5.15
N SER A 106 7.09 5.60 -6.44
CA SER A 106 6.23 6.48 -7.21
C SER A 106 5.54 5.74 -8.34
N ASN A 107 4.21 5.75 -8.33
CA ASN A 107 3.43 5.59 -9.55
C ASN A 107 3.62 6.85 -10.45
N VAL A 108 4.20 6.66 -11.63
CA VAL A 108 4.51 7.78 -12.55
C VAL A 108 3.35 8.20 -13.42
N ARG A 109 2.28 7.39 -13.46
CA ARG A 109 1.15 7.46 -14.38
C ARG A 109 1.61 7.43 -15.82
N MET A 110 1.40 6.33 -16.54
CA MET A 110 1.97 6.10 -17.88
C MET A 110 1.78 7.29 -18.87
N SER A 111 0.62 7.95 -18.81
CA SER A 111 0.26 9.10 -19.67
C SER A 111 0.90 10.45 -19.29
N ASN A 112 1.57 10.54 -18.14
CA ASN A 112 2.25 11.74 -17.68
C ASN A 112 3.61 11.89 -18.39
N HIS A 113 3.94 13.11 -18.81
CA HIS A 113 5.17 13.43 -19.55
C HIS A 113 6.08 14.41 -18.80
N ARG A 114 5.85 14.61 -17.49
CA ARG A 114 6.65 15.53 -16.63
C ARG A 114 7.91 14.84 -16.09
N TYR A 115 8.73 14.29 -16.99
CA TYR A 115 9.94 13.54 -16.66
C TYR A 115 10.96 14.38 -15.89
N ASP A 116 11.17 15.62 -16.31
CA ASP A 116 12.07 16.61 -15.70
C ASP A 116 11.74 16.85 -14.22
N ARG A 117 10.45 17.01 -13.91
CA ARG A 117 9.97 17.23 -12.55
C ARG A 117 10.15 15.99 -11.69
N PHE A 118 9.90 14.81 -12.23
CA PHE A 118 10.13 13.55 -11.54
C PHE A 118 11.62 13.35 -11.22
N LEU A 119 12.49 13.51 -12.23
CA LEU A 119 13.94 13.42 -12.08
C LEU A 119 14.47 14.41 -11.05
N LYS A 120 13.96 15.64 -11.03
CA LYS A 120 14.31 16.62 -10.00
C LYS A 120 13.99 16.11 -8.59
N ILE A 121 12.80 15.53 -8.37
CA ILE A 121 12.43 14.96 -7.07
C ILE A 121 13.35 13.80 -6.69
N VAL A 122 13.68 12.91 -7.64
CA VAL A 122 14.60 11.77 -7.40
C VAL A 122 16.01 12.27 -7.05
N LYS A 123 16.53 13.28 -7.76
CA LYS A 123 17.83 13.90 -7.49
C LYS A 123 17.89 14.59 -6.13
N GLU A 124 16.86 15.35 -5.77
CA GLU A 124 16.78 16.05 -4.48
C GLU A 124 16.54 15.10 -3.29
N THR A 125 15.80 14.01 -3.52
CA THR A 125 15.51 13.01 -2.48
C THR A 125 16.69 12.07 -2.26
N ASP A 126 17.44 11.78 -3.34
CA ASP A 126 18.58 10.87 -3.39
C ASP A 126 18.33 9.52 -2.67
N PRO A 127 17.27 8.78 -3.02
CA PRO A 127 16.98 7.51 -2.36
C PRO A 127 18.01 6.45 -2.74
N GLU A 128 18.28 5.52 -1.83
CA GLU A 128 19.15 4.37 -2.07
C GLU A 128 18.46 3.34 -2.96
N LEU A 129 17.14 3.18 -2.77
CA LEU A 129 16.27 2.30 -3.53
C LEU A 129 15.10 3.10 -4.11
N LEU A 130 14.82 2.93 -5.40
CA LEU A 130 13.75 3.62 -6.10
C LEU A 130 12.89 2.61 -6.86
N LEU A 131 11.60 2.56 -6.52
CA LEU A 131 10.58 1.79 -7.21
C LEU A 131 9.68 2.74 -8.02
N ILE A 132 9.44 2.39 -9.28
CA ILE A 132 8.59 3.13 -10.20
C ILE A 132 7.51 2.20 -10.74
N ASN A 133 6.24 2.58 -10.52
CA ASN A 133 5.06 1.90 -11.06
C ASN A 133 4.50 2.66 -12.27
N GLU A 134 3.93 1.94 -13.24
CA GLU A 134 3.40 2.45 -14.51
C GLU A 134 4.38 3.12 -15.52
N PRO A 135 5.69 2.85 -15.56
CA PRO A 135 6.50 3.28 -16.68
C PRO A 135 6.17 2.46 -17.93
N ASN A 136 6.15 3.15 -19.07
CA ASN A 136 6.30 2.54 -20.38
C ASN A 136 7.68 2.84 -20.97
N GLN A 137 7.92 2.47 -22.22
CA GLN A 137 9.25 2.63 -22.81
C GLN A 137 9.71 4.10 -22.84
N ARG A 138 8.79 5.05 -23.06
CA ARG A 138 9.12 6.49 -23.03
C ARG A 138 9.61 6.94 -21.66
N TRP A 139 9.03 6.41 -20.58
CA TRP A 139 9.52 6.65 -19.22
C TRP A 139 10.90 6.04 -19.02
N ALA A 140 11.13 4.80 -19.46
CA ALA A 140 12.44 4.17 -19.37
C ALA A 140 13.54 4.99 -20.10
N ASP A 141 13.25 5.44 -21.32
CA ASP A 141 14.17 6.25 -22.13
C ASP A 141 14.43 7.63 -21.48
N ALA A 142 13.39 8.30 -20.99
CA ALA A 142 13.51 9.61 -20.37
C ALA A 142 14.25 9.58 -19.02
N LEU A 143 14.27 8.42 -18.36
CA LEU A 143 14.94 8.21 -17.08
C LEU A 143 16.31 7.53 -17.22
N ALA A 144 16.83 7.36 -18.43
CA ALA A 144 18.12 6.68 -18.66
C ALA A 144 19.29 7.30 -17.89
N GLU A 145 19.26 8.61 -17.58
CA GLU A 145 20.28 9.27 -16.73
C GLU A 145 20.34 8.74 -15.28
N LEU A 146 19.34 7.97 -14.84
CA LEU A 146 19.38 7.31 -13.54
C LEU A 146 20.33 6.11 -13.53
N ASP A 147 20.66 5.54 -14.69
CA ASP A 147 21.52 4.35 -14.78
C ASP A 147 22.93 4.62 -14.23
N ASP A 148 23.45 5.84 -14.46
CA ASP A 148 24.74 6.29 -13.92
C ASP A 148 24.72 6.42 -12.38
N ARG A 149 23.54 6.62 -11.79
CA ARG A 149 23.37 6.80 -10.33
C ARG A 149 23.03 5.50 -9.60
N TYR A 150 22.44 4.54 -10.31
CA TYR A 150 21.93 3.30 -9.77
C TYR A 150 22.55 2.13 -10.54
N PRO A 151 23.73 1.62 -10.10
CA PRO A 151 24.46 0.58 -10.80
C PRO A 151 23.70 -0.76 -10.90
N TYR A 152 22.64 -0.94 -10.11
CA TYR A 152 21.79 -2.13 -10.18
C TYR A 152 20.36 -1.72 -10.48
N CYS A 153 19.77 -2.28 -11.53
CA CYS A 153 18.39 -2.00 -11.91
C CYS A 153 17.69 -3.21 -12.54
N ILE A 154 16.36 -3.19 -12.49
CA ILE A 154 15.44 -4.11 -13.17
C ILE A 154 14.44 -3.21 -13.89
N LYS A 155 14.24 -3.41 -15.19
CA LYS A 155 13.35 -2.55 -15.99
C LYS A 155 12.43 -3.39 -16.84
N GLU A 156 11.14 -3.37 -16.49
CA GLU A 156 10.07 -4.00 -17.26
C GLU A 156 9.00 -2.94 -17.59
N PRO A 157 9.32 -1.97 -18.48
CA PRO A 157 8.33 -1.02 -18.94
C PRO A 157 7.27 -1.73 -19.78
N LEU A 158 5.99 -1.41 -19.56
CA LEU A 158 4.88 -2.00 -20.31
C LEU A 158 3.91 -0.92 -20.79
N GLU A 159 3.26 -1.16 -21.94
CA GLU A 159 2.25 -0.26 -22.52
C GLU A 159 0.83 -0.51 -21.98
N ASN A 160 0.71 -1.34 -20.94
CA ASN A 160 -0.56 -1.78 -20.36
C ASN A 160 -0.84 -1.20 -18.95
N THR A 161 -0.19 -0.10 -18.59
CA THR A 161 -0.25 0.54 -17.25
C THR A 161 0.23 -0.32 -16.07
N TYR A 162 0.87 -1.48 -16.30
CA TYR A 162 1.41 -2.31 -15.21
C TYR A 162 2.92 -2.45 -15.23
N GLY A 163 3.61 -1.69 -16.10
CA GLY A 163 5.07 -1.69 -16.11
C GLY A 163 5.66 -1.40 -14.72
N MET A 164 6.89 -1.84 -14.51
CA MET A 164 7.64 -1.59 -13.28
C MET A 164 9.12 -1.38 -13.58
N MET A 165 9.75 -0.46 -12.84
CA MET A 165 11.20 -0.33 -12.83
C MET A 165 11.71 -0.19 -11.41
N PHE A 166 12.80 -0.86 -11.11
CA PHE A 166 13.48 -0.78 -9.83
C PHE A 166 14.94 -0.38 -10.03
N PHE A 167 15.40 0.56 -9.21
CA PHE A 167 16.76 1.10 -9.23
C PHE A 167 17.35 1.03 -7.84
N SER A 168 18.61 0.60 -7.73
CA SER A 168 19.30 0.37 -6.47
C SER A 168 20.76 0.83 -6.52
N LYS A 169 21.18 1.53 -5.47
CA LYS A 169 22.61 1.80 -5.20
C LYS A 169 23.32 0.58 -4.63
N TYR A 170 22.57 -0.41 -4.17
CA TYR A 170 23.05 -1.61 -3.48
C TYR A 170 22.96 -2.84 -4.37
N LYS A 171 23.89 -3.78 -4.15
CA LYS A 171 23.99 -5.00 -4.94
C LYS A 171 22.70 -5.80 -4.84
N LEU A 172 22.20 -6.21 -5.99
CA LEU A 172 21.07 -7.13 -6.13
C LEU A 172 21.59 -8.54 -6.39
N SER A 173 20.95 -9.52 -5.79
CA SER A 173 21.17 -10.94 -6.03
C SER A 173 19.82 -11.67 -6.04
N HIS A 174 19.77 -12.88 -6.61
CA HIS A 174 18.54 -13.69 -6.70
C HIS A 174 17.34 -12.87 -7.19
N THR A 175 17.53 -12.20 -8.33
CA THR A 175 16.54 -11.31 -8.91
C THR A 175 15.59 -12.06 -9.82
N GLU A 176 14.29 -11.87 -9.62
CA GLU A 176 13.24 -12.50 -10.40
C GLU A 176 12.17 -11.47 -10.80
N VAL A 177 11.79 -11.53 -12.08
CA VAL A 177 10.54 -10.95 -12.56
C VAL A 177 9.51 -12.08 -12.57
N ARG A 178 8.45 -11.91 -11.78
CA ARG A 178 7.39 -12.87 -11.53
C ARG A 178 6.07 -12.34 -12.08
N TYR A 179 5.18 -13.26 -12.41
CA TYR A 179 3.80 -12.99 -12.82
C TYR A 179 2.90 -13.88 -11.99
N LEU A 180 2.64 -13.45 -10.74
CA LEU A 180 2.13 -14.33 -9.68
C LEU A 180 0.70 -14.81 -9.92
N VAL A 181 -0.15 -13.94 -10.47
CA VAL A 181 -1.58 -14.24 -10.70
C VAL A 181 -1.98 -13.95 -12.14
N GLU A 182 -1.49 -12.86 -12.73
CA GLU A 182 -1.81 -12.49 -14.12
C GLU A 182 -0.53 -12.28 -14.95
N GLU A 183 -0.45 -12.90 -16.13
CA GLU A 183 0.72 -12.82 -17.04
C GLU A 183 1.06 -11.39 -17.51
N GLY A 184 0.13 -10.44 -17.40
CA GLY A 184 0.31 -9.06 -17.82
C GLY A 184 0.82 -8.11 -16.72
N ILE A 185 0.98 -8.60 -15.49
CA ILE A 185 1.30 -7.77 -14.31
C ILE A 185 2.58 -8.30 -13.67
N PRO A 186 3.71 -7.60 -13.84
CA PRO A 186 4.96 -8.02 -13.24
C PRO A 186 4.96 -7.74 -11.73
N SER A 187 5.64 -8.61 -11.00
CA SER A 187 6.08 -8.44 -9.62
C SER A 187 7.57 -8.74 -9.59
N PHE A 188 8.35 -8.01 -8.78
CA PHE A 188 9.78 -8.25 -8.65
C PHE A 188 10.09 -8.84 -7.28
N TYR A 189 11.02 -9.77 -7.28
CA TYR A 189 11.71 -10.22 -6.08
C TYR A 189 13.20 -10.04 -6.25
N MET A 190 13.86 -9.63 -5.17
CA MET A 190 15.30 -9.51 -5.13
C MET A 190 15.82 -9.58 -3.69
N LEU A 191 17.03 -10.11 -3.55
CA LEU A 191 17.81 -10.05 -2.32
C LEU A 191 18.78 -8.88 -2.39
N ILE A 192 18.62 -7.91 -1.49
CA ILE A 192 19.42 -6.67 -1.46
C ILE A 192 20.50 -6.77 -0.39
N GLU A 193 21.74 -6.46 -0.76
CA GLU A 193 22.88 -6.45 0.16
C GLU A 193 23.24 -5.04 0.60
N LEU A 194 23.07 -4.74 1.89
CA LEU A 194 23.48 -3.49 2.52
C LEU A 194 25.01 -3.33 2.51
N PRO A 195 25.56 -2.11 2.63
CA PRO A 195 27.01 -1.88 2.72
C PRO A 195 27.73 -2.65 3.84
N SER A 196 26.99 -3.11 4.86
CA SER A 196 27.52 -3.96 5.94
C SER A 196 27.61 -5.45 5.59
N GLY A 197 27.20 -5.87 4.39
CA GLY A 197 27.08 -7.26 3.96
C GLY A 197 25.82 -7.97 4.48
N LYS A 198 24.97 -7.29 5.24
CA LYS A 198 23.66 -7.82 5.65
C LYS A 198 22.69 -7.81 4.47
N LYS A 199 21.82 -8.81 4.41
CA LYS A 199 20.87 -8.98 3.31
C LYS A 199 19.44 -8.96 3.81
N PHE A 200 18.54 -8.51 2.94
CA PHE A 200 17.10 -8.52 3.17
C PHE A 200 16.36 -8.72 1.85
N ASP A 201 15.16 -9.29 1.94
CA ASP A 201 14.31 -9.52 0.78
C ASP A 201 13.49 -8.27 0.46
N PHE A 202 13.35 -7.98 -0.82
CA PHE A 202 12.50 -6.91 -1.31
C PHE A 202 11.54 -7.46 -2.36
N PHE A 203 10.26 -7.43 -2.02
CA PHE A 203 9.16 -7.83 -2.89
C PHE A 203 8.43 -6.58 -3.39
N THR A 204 8.10 -6.57 -4.67
CA THR A 204 7.29 -5.50 -5.25
C THR A 204 5.95 -6.02 -5.70
N VAL A 205 4.90 -5.25 -5.50
CA VAL A 205 3.53 -5.60 -5.91
C VAL A 205 2.90 -4.42 -6.64
N HIS A 206 2.10 -4.71 -7.65
CA HIS A 206 1.29 -3.72 -8.34
C HIS A 206 -0.01 -4.33 -8.87
N PRO A 207 -0.85 -4.89 -7.97
CA PRO A 207 -2.04 -5.61 -8.39
C PRO A 207 -3.07 -4.69 -9.05
N GLN A 208 -4.03 -5.28 -9.76
CA GLN A 208 -5.08 -4.52 -10.44
C GLN A 208 -5.90 -3.65 -9.49
N PRO A 209 -6.24 -2.42 -9.89
CA PRO A 209 -7.24 -1.65 -9.18
C PRO A 209 -8.63 -2.29 -9.30
N PRO A 210 -9.56 -1.95 -8.40
CA PRO A 210 -10.97 -2.30 -8.57
C PRO A 210 -11.49 -1.74 -9.90
N HIS A 211 -11.94 -2.61 -10.80
CA HIS A 211 -12.45 -2.23 -12.12
C HIS A 211 -13.95 -2.50 -12.25
N LEU A 212 -14.63 -1.68 -13.06
CA LEU A 212 -16.00 -1.94 -13.47
C LEU A 212 -16.06 -3.33 -14.15
N ASN A 213 -16.83 -4.25 -13.57
CA ASN A 213 -17.07 -5.62 -14.05
C ASN A 213 -15.92 -6.62 -13.84
N LYS A 214 -14.93 -6.34 -12.98
CA LYS A 214 -13.99 -7.35 -12.49
C LYS A 214 -13.95 -7.34 -10.97
N ASP A 215 -14.12 -8.51 -10.38
CA ASP A 215 -13.98 -8.69 -8.93
C ASP A 215 -12.53 -8.57 -8.50
N THR A 216 -12.31 -8.37 -7.20
CA THR A 216 -10.99 -8.07 -6.67
C THR A 216 -10.17 -9.29 -6.28
N ASP A 217 -10.66 -10.49 -6.57
CA ASP A 217 -10.07 -11.77 -6.17
C ASP A 217 -8.58 -11.85 -6.56
N THR A 218 -8.21 -11.50 -7.79
CA THR A 218 -6.83 -11.65 -8.29
C THR A 218 -5.85 -10.76 -7.53
N ARG A 219 -6.24 -9.52 -7.22
CA ARG A 219 -5.46 -8.63 -6.34
C ARG A 219 -5.28 -9.25 -4.97
N GLU A 220 -6.37 -9.76 -4.39
CA GLU A 220 -6.35 -10.28 -3.02
C GLU A 220 -5.44 -11.51 -2.91
N ALA A 221 -5.51 -12.44 -3.87
CA ALA A 221 -4.61 -13.59 -3.93
C ALA A 221 -3.15 -13.19 -4.17
N GLU A 222 -2.87 -12.21 -5.05
CA GLU A 222 -1.49 -11.74 -5.26
C GLU A 222 -0.87 -11.22 -3.96
N LEU A 223 -1.63 -10.40 -3.22
CA LEU A 223 -1.17 -9.87 -1.94
C LEU A 223 -0.96 -10.98 -0.91
N LEU A 224 -1.90 -11.92 -0.77
CA LEU A 224 -1.78 -13.00 0.20
C LEU A 224 -0.65 -13.98 -0.14
N THR A 225 -0.41 -14.25 -1.41
CA THR A 225 0.76 -15.02 -1.87
C THR A 225 2.05 -14.34 -1.44
N VAL A 226 2.21 -13.03 -1.73
CA VAL A 226 3.40 -12.28 -1.28
C VAL A 226 3.50 -12.21 0.24
N ALA A 227 2.36 -12.16 0.95
CA ALA A 227 2.35 -12.19 2.41
C ALA A 227 2.96 -13.47 2.97
N LYS A 228 2.55 -14.64 2.43
CA LYS A 228 3.09 -15.95 2.83
C LYS A 228 4.58 -16.06 2.46
N MET A 229 4.96 -15.66 1.25
CA MET A 229 6.36 -15.64 0.81
C MET A 229 7.25 -14.77 1.72
N ALA A 230 6.80 -13.57 2.08
CA ALA A 230 7.53 -12.69 2.98
C ALA A 230 7.64 -13.27 4.40
N LYS A 231 6.61 -13.99 4.87
CA LYS A 231 6.58 -14.64 6.18
C LYS A 231 7.53 -15.83 6.28
N GLU A 232 7.62 -16.61 5.20
CA GLU A 232 8.42 -17.85 5.11
C GLU A 232 9.87 -17.58 4.70
N SER A 233 10.19 -16.36 4.31
CA SER A 233 11.55 -15.98 3.93
C SER A 233 12.55 -16.16 5.09
N PRO A 234 13.76 -16.67 4.81
CA PRO A 234 14.85 -16.71 5.78
C PRO A 234 15.48 -15.33 6.05
N TYR A 235 15.14 -14.31 5.27
CA TYR A 235 15.63 -12.94 5.41
C TYR A 235 14.51 -12.00 5.89
N ALA A 236 14.88 -10.95 6.62
CA ALA A 236 13.95 -9.86 6.90
C ALA A 236 13.40 -9.31 5.57
N SER A 237 12.09 -9.11 5.50
CA SER A 237 11.42 -8.77 4.25
C SER A 237 10.88 -7.34 4.24
N ILE A 238 10.88 -6.73 3.06
CA ILE A 238 10.18 -5.48 2.75
C ILE A 238 9.27 -5.74 1.55
N VAL A 239 8.00 -5.33 1.66
CA VAL A 239 7.02 -5.41 0.57
C VAL A 239 6.57 -4.00 0.21
N ALA A 240 6.66 -3.63 -1.05
CA ALA A 240 6.55 -2.25 -1.50
C ALA A 240 5.86 -2.12 -2.87
N GLY A 241 4.99 -1.13 -3.02
CA GLY A 241 4.39 -0.81 -4.32
C GLY A 241 3.06 -0.09 -4.21
N ASP A 242 2.41 0.09 -5.36
CA ASP A 242 1.04 0.60 -5.44
C ASP A 242 0.08 -0.58 -5.33
N LEU A 243 -0.61 -0.71 -4.19
CA LEU A 243 -1.54 -1.82 -3.96
C LEU A 243 -2.91 -1.56 -4.59
N ASN A 244 -3.14 -0.36 -5.14
CA ASN A 244 -4.46 0.09 -5.59
C ASN A 244 -5.58 -0.08 -4.54
N ASP A 245 -5.21 -0.12 -3.26
CA ASP A 245 -6.11 -0.34 -2.14
C ASP A 245 -5.73 0.56 -0.96
N VAL A 246 -6.71 0.91 -0.14
CA VAL A 246 -6.55 1.84 0.98
C VAL A 246 -5.95 1.14 2.19
N ALA A 247 -5.18 1.90 2.98
CA ALA A 247 -4.50 1.42 4.19
C ALA A 247 -5.42 0.67 5.19
N TRP A 248 -6.69 1.06 5.25
CA TRP A 248 -7.69 0.55 6.19
C TRP A 248 -8.62 -0.51 5.58
N SER A 249 -8.33 -1.00 4.37
CA SER A 249 -9.09 -2.07 3.76
C SER A 249 -8.92 -3.38 4.54
N TYR A 250 -9.88 -4.29 4.38
CA TYR A 250 -9.82 -5.61 4.98
C TYR A 250 -8.58 -6.38 4.49
N THR A 251 -8.40 -6.48 3.17
CA THR A 251 -7.29 -7.21 2.54
C THR A 251 -5.93 -6.65 2.96
N THR A 252 -5.76 -5.33 3.02
CA THR A 252 -4.49 -4.73 3.48
C THR A 252 -4.18 -5.09 4.94
N ASN A 253 -5.20 -5.10 5.79
CA ASN A 253 -5.03 -5.51 7.18
C ASN A 253 -4.73 -7.03 7.29
N LEU A 254 -5.40 -7.85 6.48
CA LEU A 254 -5.18 -9.28 6.42
C LEU A 254 -3.76 -9.61 5.95
N PHE A 255 -3.32 -9.01 4.84
CA PHE A 255 -1.94 -9.07 4.33
C PHE A 255 -0.91 -8.83 5.44
N ARG A 256 -1.11 -7.75 6.20
CA ARG A 256 -0.20 -7.34 7.28
C ARG A 256 -0.17 -8.36 8.41
N LYS A 257 -1.31 -8.95 8.76
CA LYS A 257 -1.43 -9.97 9.82
C LYS A 257 -0.88 -11.33 9.41
N ILE A 258 -1.07 -11.74 8.15
CA ILE A 258 -0.52 -12.98 7.60
C ILE A 258 1.00 -12.88 7.45
N SER A 259 1.49 -11.78 6.87
CA SER A 259 2.93 -11.54 6.68
C SER A 259 3.68 -11.23 7.96
N GLY A 260 3.01 -10.69 8.98
CA GLY A 260 3.65 -10.16 10.18
C GLY A 260 4.42 -8.84 9.95
N LEU A 261 4.31 -8.25 8.76
CA LEU A 261 5.00 -7.00 8.45
C LEU A 261 4.31 -5.80 9.13
N LEU A 262 5.09 -4.75 9.38
CA LEU A 262 4.63 -3.54 10.05
C LEU A 262 4.17 -2.50 9.04
N ASP A 263 3.11 -1.77 9.38
CA ASP A 263 2.68 -0.59 8.64
C ASP A 263 3.22 0.68 9.32
N PRO A 264 4.10 1.47 8.66
CA PRO A 264 4.66 2.68 9.24
C PRO A 264 3.63 3.79 9.49
N ARG A 265 2.45 3.73 8.86
CA ARG A 265 1.40 4.76 8.92
C ARG A 265 0.56 4.67 10.21
N ILE A 266 0.42 3.47 10.77
CA ILE A 266 -0.36 3.25 12.00
C ILE A 266 0.23 4.08 13.15
N GLY A 267 -0.63 4.86 13.79
CA GLY A 267 -0.26 5.82 14.84
C GLY A 267 0.41 7.10 14.35
N ARG A 268 0.44 7.38 13.03
CA ARG A 268 1.16 8.54 12.47
C ARG A 268 0.37 9.43 11.55
N GLY A 269 -0.39 8.87 10.64
CA GLY A 269 -1.08 9.65 9.60
C GLY A 269 -1.45 8.77 8.41
N PHE A 270 -2.31 9.29 7.53
CA PHE A 270 -2.69 8.55 6.33
C PHE A 270 -1.54 8.45 5.32
N PHE A 271 -0.79 9.52 5.09
CA PHE A 271 0.20 9.63 4.00
C PHE A 271 -0.41 9.43 2.60
N ASN A 272 -1.62 9.97 2.36
CA ASN A 272 -2.35 9.81 1.10
C ASN A 272 -1.52 10.16 -0.15
N THR A 273 -1.22 9.16 -0.97
CA THR A 273 -0.43 9.29 -2.20
C THR A 273 -1.29 9.53 -3.44
N TYR A 274 -2.52 9.02 -3.48
CA TYR A 274 -3.53 9.34 -4.50
C TYR A 274 -4.63 10.20 -3.85
N ASN A 275 -5.52 10.93 -4.52
CA ASN A 275 -5.38 11.55 -5.82
C ASN A 275 -4.70 12.93 -5.66
N ALA A 276 -3.59 13.15 -6.36
CA ALA A 276 -2.80 14.37 -6.29
C ALA A 276 -3.56 15.61 -6.79
N PHE A 277 -4.49 15.44 -7.72
CA PHE A 277 -5.27 16.51 -8.35
C PHE A 277 -6.48 16.95 -7.53
N VAL A 278 -7.07 16.05 -6.72
CA VAL A 278 -8.30 16.33 -5.98
C VAL A 278 -8.09 16.13 -4.48
N PRO A 279 -7.78 17.20 -3.71
CA PRO A 279 -7.49 17.10 -2.28
C PRO A 279 -8.55 16.37 -1.43
N PHE A 280 -9.82 16.46 -1.81
CA PHE A 280 -10.93 15.85 -1.09
C PHE A 280 -11.01 14.32 -1.29
N PHE A 281 -10.45 13.77 -2.36
CA PHE A 281 -10.45 12.33 -2.67
C PHE A 281 -9.04 11.76 -2.60
N ARG A 282 -8.41 11.96 -1.44
CA ARG A 282 -7.05 11.51 -1.17
C ARG A 282 -7.03 10.25 -0.31
N TYR A 283 -6.29 9.24 -0.75
CA TYR A 283 -6.16 7.89 -0.22
C TYR A 283 -4.70 7.40 -0.29
N SER A 284 -4.37 6.42 0.55
CA SER A 284 -3.02 5.87 0.67
C SER A 284 -2.90 4.57 -0.10
N LEU A 285 -2.54 4.67 -1.39
CA LEU A 285 -2.49 3.53 -2.30
C LEU A 285 -1.07 2.97 -2.50
N ASP A 286 -0.03 3.77 -2.22
CA ASP A 286 1.36 3.31 -2.25
C ASP A 286 1.78 2.90 -0.83
N HIS A 287 2.19 1.64 -0.66
CA HIS A 287 2.50 1.04 0.63
C HIS A 287 3.96 0.59 0.71
N ILE A 288 4.50 0.63 1.93
CA ILE A 288 5.79 0.07 2.29
C ILE A 288 5.61 -0.65 3.62
N PHE A 289 5.50 -1.97 3.56
CA PHE A 289 5.47 -2.84 4.73
C PHE A 289 6.85 -3.43 4.95
N TYR A 290 7.24 -3.61 6.20
CA TYR A 290 8.57 -4.15 6.51
C TYR A 290 8.60 -4.97 7.79
N ASP A 291 9.54 -5.90 7.83
CA ASP A 291 9.79 -6.79 8.94
C ASP A 291 10.16 -6.03 10.24
N PRO A 292 9.81 -6.55 11.43
CA PRO A 292 10.22 -6.00 12.72
C PRO A 292 11.73 -5.76 12.90
N ALA A 293 12.59 -6.43 12.13
CA ALA A 293 14.02 -6.16 12.07
C ALA A 293 14.37 -4.78 11.48
N PHE A 294 13.41 -4.03 10.94
CA PHE A 294 13.60 -2.65 10.51
C PHE A 294 12.93 -1.64 11.44
N ARG A 295 13.59 -0.49 11.60
CA ARG A 295 13.03 0.65 12.33
C ARG A 295 12.91 1.90 11.48
N LEU A 296 11.87 2.67 11.77
CA LEU A 296 11.58 3.90 11.06
C LEU A 296 12.52 5.03 11.49
N ILE A 297 13.21 5.67 10.54
CA ILE A 297 13.87 6.95 10.78
C ILE A 297 12.93 8.09 10.40
N ARG A 298 12.37 8.05 9.19
CA ARG A 298 11.48 9.09 8.68
C ARG A 298 10.59 8.56 7.57
N MET A 299 9.37 9.08 7.49
CA MET A 299 8.46 8.89 6.35
C MET A 299 7.96 10.26 5.91
N LYS A 300 7.87 10.51 4.60
CA LYS A 300 7.29 11.72 4.04
C LYS A 300 6.68 11.44 2.67
N ARG A 301 5.51 12.04 2.42
CA ARG A 301 4.99 12.22 1.07
C ARG A 301 5.73 13.36 0.40
N LEU A 302 6.15 13.17 -0.85
CA LEU A 302 6.89 14.14 -1.63
C LEU A 302 5.94 15.04 -2.47
N PRO A 303 6.43 16.16 -3.02
CA PRO A 303 5.62 17.04 -3.87
C PRO A 303 5.06 16.34 -5.11
N ALA A 304 3.93 16.83 -5.62
CA ALA A 304 3.41 16.37 -6.92
C ALA A 304 4.32 16.84 -8.06
N PHE A 305 4.44 16.01 -9.09
CA PHE A 305 5.23 16.32 -10.30
C PHE A 305 4.42 16.29 -11.59
N GLY A 306 3.20 15.73 -11.57
CA GLY A 306 2.34 15.61 -12.76
C GLY A 306 1.56 14.29 -12.83
N SER A 307 1.97 13.29 -12.05
CA SER A 307 1.19 12.07 -11.78
C SER A 307 -0.02 12.39 -10.88
N ASP A 308 -1.06 11.56 -10.96
CA ASP A 308 -2.15 11.49 -9.98
C ASP A 308 -1.70 10.88 -8.65
N HIS A 309 -0.49 10.31 -8.59
CA HIS A 309 0.17 9.92 -7.36
C HIS A 309 1.24 10.92 -6.93
N PHE A 310 1.34 11.12 -5.62
CA PHE A 310 2.50 11.69 -4.98
C PHE A 310 3.54 10.60 -4.71
N PRO A 311 4.82 10.83 -4.99
CA PRO A 311 5.84 9.91 -4.53
C PRO A 311 5.87 9.85 -3.00
N ILE A 312 6.24 8.70 -2.46
CA ILE A 312 6.44 8.52 -1.03
C ILE A 312 7.89 8.10 -0.74
N PHE A 313 8.46 8.67 0.30
CA PHE A 313 9.82 8.37 0.73
C PHE A 313 9.82 7.93 2.19
N ILE A 314 10.51 6.83 2.46
CA ILE A 314 10.79 6.34 3.79
C ILE A 314 12.29 6.13 3.97
N ARG A 315 12.79 6.34 5.17
CA ARG A 315 14.14 5.96 5.57
C ARG A 315 14.06 5.02 6.74
N LEU A 316 14.69 3.86 6.60
CA LEU A 316 14.71 2.78 7.56
C LEU A 316 16.12 2.58 8.09
N ASN A 317 16.23 1.86 9.19
CA ASN A 317 17.48 1.26 9.67
C ASN A 317 17.27 -0.22 9.94
N TYR A 318 18.25 -1.04 9.59
CA TYR A 318 18.25 -2.47 9.90
C TYR A 318 18.78 -2.73 11.32
N GLU A 319 17.89 -3.15 12.22
CA GLU A 319 18.04 -3.38 13.67
C GLU A 319 17.43 -4.75 14.09
N PRO A 320 18.00 -5.88 13.62
CA PRO A 320 17.41 -7.21 13.87
C PRO A 320 17.48 -7.66 15.32
N LEU A 321 18.39 -7.12 16.13
CA LEU A 321 18.53 -7.50 17.54
C LEU A 321 17.42 -6.91 18.42
N GLU A 322 16.75 -5.87 17.95
CA GLU A 322 15.69 -5.16 18.65
C GLU A 322 14.31 -5.38 18.00
N ALA A 323 14.19 -6.45 17.21
CA ALA A 323 12.98 -6.82 16.47
C ALA A 323 11.82 -7.17 17.42
N ASP A 324 12.13 -7.77 18.57
CA ASP A 324 11.18 -8.18 19.61
C ASP A 324 10.52 -7.02 20.36
N GLU A 325 11.07 -5.80 20.27
CA GLU A 325 10.41 -4.61 20.82
C GLU A 325 9.14 -4.22 20.03
N HIS A 326 8.98 -4.69 18.79
CA HIS A 326 7.78 -4.42 17.99
C HIS A 326 6.64 -5.38 18.35
N GLU A 327 5.43 -4.83 18.50
CA GLU A 327 4.22 -5.63 18.54
C GLU A 327 3.87 -6.10 17.11
N VAL A 328 4.22 -7.36 16.82
CA VAL A 328 3.97 -8.00 15.53
C VAL A 328 2.48 -8.32 15.40
N PRO A 329 1.85 -7.98 14.27
CA PRO A 329 0.48 -8.39 14.03
C PRO A 329 0.35 -9.88 13.76
N ILE A 330 -0.75 -10.44 14.26
CA ILE A 330 -1.07 -11.86 14.15
C ILE A 330 -2.50 -11.96 13.62
N ALA A 331 -2.71 -12.85 12.65
CA ALA A 331 -4.04 -13.23 12.16
C ALA A 331 -4.69 -14.19 13.15
N ASP A 332 -5.95 -13.95 13.49
CA ASP A 332 -6.75 -14.92 14.23
C ASP A 332 -7.19 -16.10 13.34
N ALA A 333 -7.90 -17.07 13.90
CA ALA A 333 -8.28 -18.28 13.18
C ALA A 333 -9.23 -18.00 12.00
N GLU A 334 -10.16 -17.06 12.17
CA GLU A 334 -11.10 -16.65 11.11
C GLU A 334 -10.35 -15.93 9.98
N GLU A 335 -9.40 -15.06 10.32
CA GLU A 335 -8.57 -14.39 9.33
C GLU A 335 -7.63 -15.35 8.60
N GLN A 336 -7.13 -16.40 9.26
CA GLN A 336 -6.34 -17.44 8.59
C GLN A 336 -7.20 -18.24 7.60
N GLU A 337 -8.42 -18.64 8.01
CA GLU A 337 -9.37 -19.33 7.14
C GLU A 337 -9.76 -18.45 5.93
N ASP A 338 -10.11 -17.18 6.15
CA ASP A 338 -10.41 -16.23 5.08
C ASP A 338 -9.23 -16.12 4.08
N ALA A 339 -7.99 -16.12 4.57
CA ALA A 339 -6.82 -16.05 3.71
C ALA A 339 -6.61 -17.32 2.88
N GLU A 340 -6.93 -18.50 3.43
CA GLU A 340 -6.89 -19.78 2.72
C GLU A 340 -8.00 -19.87 1.67
N GLU A 341 -9.23 -19.51 2.01
CA GLU A 341 -10.37 -19.51 1.08
C GLU A 341 -10.11 -18.62 -0.15
N LEU A 342 -9.52 -17.43 0.05
CA LEU A 342 -9.19 -16.52 -1.04
C LEU A 342 -8.13 -17.07 -2.00
N LEU A 343 -7.15 -17.81 -1.48
CA LEU A 343 -6.10 -18.43 -2.29
C LEU A 343 -6.63 -19.66 -3.04
N ASP A 344 -7.42 -20.50 -2.38
CA ASP A 344 -8.02 -21.70 -2.95
C ASP A 344 -9.01 -21.37 -4.07
N LYS A 345 -9.75 -20.26 -3.94
CA LYS A 345 -10.69 -19.79 -4.97
C LYS A 345 -10.02 -19.57 -6.34
N LEU A 346 -8.72 -19.25 -6.36
CA LEU A 346 -7.97 -18.94 -7.56
C LEU A 346 -6.94 -20.01 -7.96
N ASP A 347 -6.91 -21.15 -7.28
CA ASP A 347 -5.94 -22.24 -7.52
C ASP A 347 -4.48 -21.74 -7.52
N VAL A 348 -4.18 -20.74 -6.69
CA VAL A 348 -2.86 -20.10 -6.65
C VAL A 348 -1.94 -20.91 -5.74
N THR A 349 -0.93 -21.56 -6.33
CA THR A 349 0.14 -22.21 -5.57
C THR A 349 1.17 -21.18 -5.13
N VAL A 350 1.43 -21.11 -3.81
CA VAL A 350 2.46 -20.21 -3.27
C VAL A 350 3.84 -20.76 -3.63
N PRO A 351 4.70 -19.99 -4.32
CA PRO A 351 6.04 -20.44 -4.64
C PRO A 351 6.88 -20.61 -3.37
N ASP A 352 7.59 -21.74 -3.26
CA ASP A 352 8.49 -22.02 -2.14
C ASP A 352 9.70 -21.06 -2.17
N THR A 353 9.74 -20.12 -1.22
CA THR A 353 10.83 -19.15 -1.10
C THR A 353 12.13 -19.75 -0.55
N SER A 354 12.11 -20.97 -0.03
CA SER A 354 13.30 -21.69 0.44
C SER A 354 14.04 -22.42 -0.70
N ALA A 355 13.34 -22.65 -1.82
CA ALA A 355 13.94 -23.24 -3.01
C ALA A 355 14.83 -22.20 -3.71
N THR A 356 16.12 -22.51 -3.83
CA THR A 356 17.07 -21.65 -4.53
C THR A 356 16.60 -21.46 -5.98
N PRO A 357 16.34 -20.23 -6.46
CA PRO A 357 15.91 -20.02 -7.84
C PRO A 357 17.01 -20.46 -8.80
N LEU A 358 16.64 -21.22 -9.83
CA LEU A 358 17.51 -21.46 -10.98
C LEU A 358 17.84 -20.10 -11.61
N PRO A 359 19.10 -19.83 -11.99
CA PRO A 359 19.48 -18.55 -12.57
C PRO A 359 18.70 -18.34 -13.87
N THR A 360 17.82 -17.35 -13.89
CA THR A 360 17.28 -16.78 -15.12
C THR A 360 18.43 -16.14 -15.87
N SER A 361 18.84 -16.76 -16.97
CA SER A 361 19.86 -16.25 -17.87
C SER A 361 19.33 -15.00 -18.56
N GLN A 362 19.58 -13.82 -17.99
CA GLN A 362 19.72 -12.54 -18.72
C GLN A 362 20.20 -11.41 -17.79
N SER A 363 21.30 -11.62 -17.07
CA SER A 363 22.18 -10.50 -16.75
C SER A 363 23.05 -10.22 -17.97
N GLN A 364 22.73 -9.18 -18.75
CA GLN A 364 23.74 -8.56 -19.61
C GLN A 364 24.80 -7.94 -18.68
N GLU A 365 25.79 -8.73 -18.30
CA GLU A 365 27.07 -8.21 -17.87
C GLU A 365 27.67 -7.47 -19.08
N ARG A 366 27.70 -6.13 -19.01
CA ARG A 366 28.57 -5.34 -19.86
C ARG A 366 29.86 -5.05 -19.10
N SER A 367 30.94 -5.39 -19.77
CA SER A 367 32.34 -5.07 -19.47
C SER A 367 32.64 -3.59 -19.64
#